data_AF-A0A915D4S6-F1
#
_entry.id   AF-A0A915D4S6-F1
#
_cell.length_a   1.000
_cell.length_b   1.000
_cell.length_c   1.000
_cell.angle_alpha   90.00
_cell.angle_beta   90.00
_cell.angle_gamma   90.00
#
_symmetry.space_group_name_H-M   'P 1'
#
loop_
_entity.id
_entity.type
_entity.pdbx_description
1 polymer ?
#
loop_
_entity_poly.entity_id
_entity_poly.type
_entity_poly.pdbx_seq_one_letter_code
_entity_poly.pdbx_strand_id
1 'polypeptide(L)'
;MVFVGTIVLLALVILIVSATPSARVRIPICPVNSRIMFRPDGEPRKCLPHQSNLCLNALDDQADASTVCCWHNQVDYFCCMDVNIRECPQYANVTVVIHNNFPHSAFPVKSFHFRKGIEDEVDFIQRN
;
A
#
# COMPACT_ATOMS: atom_id res chain seq x y z
N MET A 1 18.92 -4.55 55.73
CA MET A 1 18.09 -5.48 54.94
C MET A 1 16.97 -4.78 54.16
N VAL A 2 16.40 -3.67 54.64
CA VAL A 2 15.31 -2.92 53.95
C VAL A 2 15.74 -2.33 52.59
N PHE A 3 16.96 -1.80 52.49
CA PHE A 3 17.47 -1.16 51.26
C PHE A 3 17.72 -2.12 50.09
N VAL A 4 18.03 -3.40 50.36
CA VAL A 4 18.26 -4.38 49.28
C VAL A 4 16.93 -4.82 48.68
N GLY A 5 15.89 -4.97 49.52
CA GLY A 5 14.54 -5.31 49.08
C GLY A 5 13.94 -4.24 48.17
N THR A 6 14.12 -2.95 48.48
CA THR A 6 13.60 -1.86 47.65
C THR A 6 14.31 -1.76 46.29
N ILE A 7 15.63 -1.98 46.24
CA ILE A 7 16.39 -1.98 44.98
C ILE A 7 15.97 -3.14 44.08
N VAL A 8 15.79 -4.34 44.64
CA VAL A 8 15.33 -5.51 43.88
C VAL A 8 13.92 -5.29 43.33
N LEU A 9 13.03 -4.69 44.11
CA LEU A 9 11.66 -4.41 43.69
C LEU A 9 11.61 -3.37 42.55
N LEU A 10 12.42 -2.31 42.65
CA LEU A 10 12.57 -1.30 41.60
C LEU A 10 13.13 -1.90 40.31
N ALA A 11 14.16 -2.74 40.40
CA ALA A 11 14.76 -3.41 39.24
C ALA A 11 13.74 -4.34 38.55
N LEU A 12 12.91 -5.06 39.32
CA LEU A 12 11.85 -5.92 38.79
C LEU A 12 10.77 -5.10 38.07
N VAL A 13 10.36 -3.96 38.62
CA VAL A 13 9.37 -3.07 37.98
C VAL A 13 9.89 -2.52 36.66
N ILE A 14 11.16 -2.08 36.60
CA ILE A 14 11.77 -1.56 35.35
C ILE A 14 11.81 -2.65 34.28
N LEU A 15 12.19 -3.89 34.63
CA LEU A 15 12.22 -5.01 33.70
C LEU A 15 10.83 -5.33 33.14
N ILE A 16 9.80 -5.33 33.99
CA ILE A 16 8.41 -5.59 33.57
C ILE A 16 7.93 -4.50 32.60
N VAL A 17 8.21 -3.22 32.87
CA VAL A 17 7.82 -2.10 31.98
C VAL A 17 8.57 -2.17 30.65
N SER A 18 9.86 -2.54 30.64
CA SER A 18 10.61 -2.70 29.39
C SER A 18 10.17 -3.90 28.53
N ALA A 19 9.53 -4.89 29.15
CA ALA A 19 9.07 -6.10 28.47
C ALA A 19 7.67 -5.96 27.86
N THR A 20 6.95 -4.87 28.13
CA THR A 20 5.65 -4.65 27.48
C THR A 20 5.87 -4.31 26.01
N PRO A 21 5.39 -5.14 25.07
CA PRO A 21 5.50 -4.82 23.65
C PRO A 21 4.72 -3.53 23.38
N SER A 22 5.38 -2.58 22.70
CA SER A 22 4.74 -1.35 22.23
C SER A 22 3.45 -1.73 21.50
N ALA A 23 2.33 -1.11 21.88
CA ALA A 23 1.02 -1.41 21.31
C ALA A 23 1.09 -1.31 19.78
N ARG A 24 0.55 -2.32 19.06
CA ARG A 24 0.50 -2.29 17.60
C ARG A 24 -0.33 -1.08 17.15
N VAL A 25 0.34 -0.07 16.62
CA VAL A 25 -0.30 1.12 16.05
C VAL A 25 -0.94 0.70 14.72
N ARG A 26 -2.27 0.82 14.62
CA ARG A 26 -2.99 0.58 13.37
C ARG A 26 -2.96 1.86 12.55
N ILE A 27 -2.20 1.84 11.46
CA ILE A 27 -2.06 2.99 10.57
C ILE A 27 -3.21 2.97 9.55
N PRO A 28 -4.00 4.05 9.41
CA PRO A 28 -5.07 4.11 8.41
C PRO A 28 -4.48 4.08 6.99
N ILE A 29 -5.12 3.35 6.08
CA ILE A 29 -4.62 3.17 4.71
C ILE A 29 -4.84 4.43 3.87
N CYS A 30 -6.00 5.05 4.02
CA CYS A 30 -6.42 6.23 3.28
C CYS A 30 -6.71 7.40 4.23
N PRO A 31 -6.70 8.66 3.74
CA PRO A 31 -7.01 9.83 4.54
C PRO A 31 -8.46 9.83 5.05
N VAL A 32 -8.77 10.72 5.99
CA VAL A 32 -10.11 10.83 6.58
C VAL A 32 -11.14 11.13 5.48
N ASN A 33 -12.32 10.49 5.56
CA ASN A 33 -13.42 10.61 4.59
C ASN A 33 -13.14 10.10 3.17
N SER A 34 -12.05 9.34 2.97
CA SER A 34 -11.76 8.72 1.68
C SER A 34 -12.01 7.20 1.73
N ARG A 35 -12.27 6.61 0.57
CA ARG A 35 -12.48 5.17 0.42
C ARG A 35 -11.25 4.51 -0.17
N ILE A 36 -10.96 3.30 0.29
CA ILE A 36 -9.89 2.49 -0.29
C ILE A 36 -10.38 1.78 -1.54
N MET A 37 -9.54 1.73 -2.55
CA MET A 37 -9.78 0.95 -3.76
C MET A 37 -9.30 -0.49 -3.54
N PHE A 38 -10.17 -1.46 -3.78
CA PHE A 38 -9.83 -2.88 -3.67
C PHE A 38 -9.55 -3.48 -5.05
N ARG A 39 -8.69 -4.49 -5.09
CA ARG A 39 -8.54 -5.37 -6.26
C ARG A 39 -9.66 -6.44 -6.20
N PRO A 40 -10.00 -7.12 -7.32
CA PRO A 40 -11.00 -8.20 -7.31
C PRO A 40 -10.75 -9.37 -6.33
N ASP A 41 -9.55 -9.51 -5.79
CA ASP A 41 -9.20 -10.47 -4.74
C ASP A 41 -9.61 -9.99 -3.32
N GLY A 42 -10.10 -8.76 -3.19
CA GLY A 42 -10.47 -8.14 -1.91
C GLY A 42 -9.31 -7.47 -1.18
N GLU A 43 -8.10 -7.50 -1.72
CA GLU A 43 -6.94 -6.84 -1.12
C GLU A 43 -6.88 -5.35 -1.49
N PRO A 44 -6.39 -4.49 -0.58
CA PRO A 44 -6.03 -3.11 -0.87
C PRO A 44 -5.21 -2.95 -2.16
N ARG A 45 -5.67 -2.12 -3.09
CA ARG A 45 -4.95 -1.87 -4.32
C ARG A 45 -3.74 -0.98 -4.04
N LYS A 46 -2.55 -1.54 -4.17
CA LYS A 46 -1.30 -0.78 -4.09
C LYS A 46 -1.05 0.04 -5.36
N CYS A 47 -0.39 1.18 -5.21
CA CYS A 47 0.04 2.03 -6.32
C CYS A 47 1.53 2.30 -6.24
N LEU A 48 2.09 2.79 -7.35
CA LEU A 48 3.45 3.31 -7.37
C LEU A 48 3.38 4.85 -7.38
N PRO A 49 4.27 5.54 -6.65
CA PRO A 49 4.20 7.00 -6.48
C PRO A 49 4.30 7.77 -7.82
N HIS A 50 5.06 7.21 -8.78
CA HIS A 50 5.26 7.78 -10.12
C HIS A 50 4.24 7.31 -11.16
N GLN A 51 3.39 6.36 -10.80
CA GLN A 51 2.43 5.76 -11.73
C GLN A 51 1.04 5.76 -11.10
N SER A 52 0.53 6.96 -10.79
CA SER A 52 -0.86 7.16 -10.33
C SER A 52 -1.89 6.66 -11.35
N ASN A 53 -1.51 6.57 -12.63
CA ASN A 53 -2.30 5.93 -13.68
C ASN A 53 -2.68 4.48 -13.36
N LEU A 54 -1.95 3.77 -12.49
CA LEU A 54 -2.32 2.42 -12.04
C LEU A 54 -3.65 2.38 -11.27
N CYS A 55 -4.01 3.47 -10.60
CA CYS A 55 -5.29 3.62 -9.93
C CYS A 55 -6.39 3.99 -10.94
N LEU A 56 -6.10 4.91 -11.86
CA LEU A 56 -7.05 5.36 -12.88
C LEU A 56 -7.45 4.23 -13.85
N ASN A 57 -6.50 3.39 -14.25
CA ASN A 57 -6.76 2.26 -15.17
C ASN A 57 -7.65 1.17 -14.56
N ALA A 58 -7.79 1.18 -13.23
CA ALA A 58 -8.58 0.20 -12.50
C ALA A 58 -9.93 0.76 -12.06
N LEU A 59 -10.19 2.02 -12.38
CA LEU A 59 -11.39 2.72 -11.96
C LEU A 59 -12.58 2.19 -12.74
N ASP A 60 -13.69 1.95 -12.05
CA ASP A 60 -14.94 1.63 -12.71
C ASP A 60 -15.44 2.85 -13.49
N ASP A 61 -16.13 2.62 -14.61
CA ASP A 61 -16.61 3.67 -15.52
C ASP A 61 -17.51 4.73 -14.86
N GLN A 62 -18.01 4.46 -13.65
CA GLN A 62 -18.92 5.33 -12.89
C GLN A 62 -18.20 6.24 -11.88
N ALA A 63 -16.92 6.00 -11.57
CA ALA A 63 -16.21 6.74 -10.54
C ALA A 63 -15.42 7.93 -11.12
N ASP A 64 -15.35 9.01 -10.34
CA ASP A 64 -14.69 10.25 -10.77
C ASP A 64 -13.17 10.14 -10.64
N ALA A 65 -12.50 10.10 -11.80
CA ALA A 65 -11.05 10.04 -11.92
C ALA A 65 -10.32 11.20 -11.23
N SER A 66 -10.98 12.35 -11.03
CA SER A 66 -10.36 13.52 -10.38
C SER A 66 -10.18 13.38 -8.88
N THR A 67 -10.84 12.40 -8.25
CA THR A 67 -10.81 12.17 -6.80
C THR A 67 -9.93 10.99 -6.39
N VAL A 68 -9.25 10.36 -7.36
CA VAL A 68 -8.45 9.17 -7.17
C VAL A 68 -6.98 9.53 -7.01
N CYS A 69 -6.40 9.15 -5.88
CA CYS A 69 -5.03 9.50 -5.54
C CYS A 69 -4.24 8.30 -5.01
N CYS A 70 -2.95 8.28 -5.36
CA CYS A 70 -2.00 7.36 -4.77
C CYS A 70 -1.57 7.94 -3.42
N TRP A 71 -1.97 7.31 -2.32
CA TRP A 71 -1.75 7.82 -0.97
C TRP A 71 -0.68 7.01 -0.24
N HIS A 72 0.22 7.68 0.47
CA HIS A 72 1.24 7.05 1.31
C HIS A 72 0.80 6.99 2.76
N ASN A 73 0.65 5.78 3.31
CA ASN A 73 0.24 5.57 4.69
C ASN A 73 1.43 5.34 5.64
N GLN A 74 2.60 5.92 5.37
CA GLN A 74 3.87 5.74 6.10
C GLN A 74 4.60 4.41 5.85
N VAL A 75 3.89 3.35 5.44
CA VAL A 75 4.48 2.04 5.15
C VAL A 75 4.50 1.76 3.66
N ASP A 76 3.34 1.91 3.02
CA ASP A 76 3.09 1.52 1.63
C ASP A 76 2.29 2.63 0.91
N TYR A 77 2.03 2.39 -0.37
CA TYR A 77 1.26 3.28 -1.24
C TYR A 77 -0.02 2.58 -1.71
N PHE A 78 -1.16 3.23 -1.55
CA PHE A 78 -2.48 2.68 -1.87
C PHE A 78 -3.33 3.62 -2.72
N CYS A 79 -4.18 3.06 -3.57
CA CYS A 79 -5.17 3.81 -4.32
C CYS A 79 -6.35 4.16 -3.39
N CYS A 80 -6.59 5.46 -3.20
CA CYS A 80 -7.72 5.97 -2.42
C CYS A 80 -8.61 6.83 -3.33
N MET A 81 -9.92 6.74 -3.12
CA MET A 81 -10.99 7.44 -3.85
C MET A 81 -11.66 8.48 -2.95
N ASP A 82 -12.36 9.44 -3.55
CA ASP A 82 -13.02 10.55 -2.85
C ASP A 82 -12.03 11.42 -2.05
N VAL A 83 -10.76 11.43 -2.47
CA VAL A 83 -9.73 12.31 -1.91
C VAL A 83 -9.86 13.68 -2.60
N ASN A 84 -9.72 14.75 -1.83
CA ASN A 84 -9.65 16.09 -2.39
C ASN A 84 -8.38 16.22 -3.24
N ILE A 85 -8.52 16.55 -4.52
CA ILE A 85 -7.40 16.67 -5.46
C ILE A 85 -6.28 17.59 -4.97
N ARG A 86 -6.61 18.62 -4.17
CA ARG A 86 -5.62 19.55 -3.59
C ARG A 86 -4.76 18.92 -2.50
N GLU A 87 -5.26 17.87 -1.86
CA GLU A 87 -4.57 17.13 -0.81
C GLU A 87 -3.76 15.96 -1.38
N CYS A 88 -3.87 15.71 -2.68
CA CYS A 88 -3.20 14.58 -3.30
C CYS A 88 -1.69 14.80 -3.39
N PRO A 89 -0.89 13.91 -2.79
CA PRO A 89 0.55 14.07 -2.75
C PRO A 89 1.17 13.85 -4.14
N GLN A 90 2.11 14.71 -4.51
CA GLN A 90 2.88 14.60 -5.75
C GLN A 90 4.26 14.02 -5.44
N TYR A 91 4.61 12.91 -6.08
CA TYR A 91 5.82 12.15 -5.77
C TYR A 91 6.94 12.28 -6.80
N ALA A 92 6.96 13.35 -7.60
CA ALA A 92 7.88 13.53 -8.72
C ALA A 92 9.38 13.33 -8.37
N ASN A 93 9.77 13.58 -7.11
CA ASN A 93 11.16 13.48 -6.64
C ASN A 93 11.42 12.31 -5.66
N VAL A 94 10.48 11.37 -5.51
CA VAL A 94 10.61 10.29 -4.52
C VAL A 94 11.11 9.00 -5.18
N THR A 95 12.31 8.53 -4.86
CA THR A 95 12.76 7.21 -5.31
C THR A 95 12.16 6.12 -4.41
N VAL A 96 11.46 5.15 -5.00
CA VAL A 96 10.97 3.98 -4.27
C VAL A 96 11.71 2.72 -4.69
N VAL A 97 12.10 1.92 -3.70
CA VAL A 97 12.70 0.61 -3.94
C VAL A 97 11.56 -0.40 -4.02
N ILE A 98 11.30 -0.91 -5.22
CA ILE A 98 10.29 -1.95 -5.44
C ILE A 98 10.93 -3.29 -5.09
N HIS A 99 10.57 -3.85 -3.94
CA HIS A 99 10.86 -5.24 -3.65
C HIS A 99 9.85 -6.07 -4.45
N ASN A 100 10.31 -6.64 -5.57
CA ASN A 100 9.50 -7.50 -6.40
C ASN A 100 9.23 -8.79 -5.61
N ASN A 101 8.16 -8.78 -4.80
CA ASN A 101 7.73 -9.95 -4.06
C ASN A 101 7.12 -10.91 -5.09
N PHE A 102 7.98 -11.71 -5.73
CA PHE A 102 7.52 -12.83 -6.53
C PHE A 102 6.55 -13.65 -5.66
N PRO A 103 5.39 -14.08 -6.20
CA PRO A 103 4.49 -14.94 -5.46
C PRO A 103 5.28 -16.17 -4.99
N HIS A 104 5.19 -16.52 -3.71
CA HIS A 104 5.82 -17.70 -3.13
C HIS A 104 5.27 -19.03 -3.68
N SER A 105 4.48 -19.00 -4.76
CA SER A 105 4.01 -20.19 -5.46
C SER A 105 4.78 -20.34 -6.77
N ALA A 106 5.27 -21.55 -7.05
CA ALA A 106 6.00 -21.88 -8.27
C ALA A 106 5.17 -21.76 -9.56
N PHE A 107 3.84 -21.57 -9.43
CA PHE A 107 2.89 -21.45 -10.54
C PHE A 107 1.82 -20.38 -10.24
N PRO A 108 2.16 -19.08 -10.18
CA PRO A 108 1.14 -18.06 -10.13
C PRO A 108 0.54 -17.96 -11.53
N VAL A 109 -0.69 -18.45 -11.70
CA VAL A 109 -1.45 -18.27 -12.94
C VAL A 109 -1.72 -16.77 -13.08
N LYS A 110 -0.84 -16.07 -13.82
CA LYS A 110 -1.00 -14.64 -14.07
C LYS A 110 -2.06 -14.47 -15.15
N SER A 111 -3.32 -14.28 -14.76
CA SER A 111 -4.31 -13.73 -15.70
C SER A 111 -4.05 -12.23 -15.81
N PHE A 112 -3.29 -11.84 -16.84
CA PHE A 112 -3.21 -10.44 -17.23
C PHE A 112 -4.50 -10.11 -17.99
N HIS A 113 -5.33 -9.23 -17.44
CA HIS A 113 -6.43 -8.65 -18.19
C HIS A 113 -5.84 -7.61 -19.16
N PHE A 114 -5.43 -8.06 -20.33
CA PHE A 114 -5.12 -7.15 -21.43
C PHE A 114 -6.44 -6.51 -21.90
N ARG A 115 -6.37 -5.24 -22.29
CA ARG A 115 -7.45 -4.58 -23.01
C ARG A 115 -7.71 -5.39 -24.29
N LYS A 116 -8.97 -5.75 -24.59
CA LYS A 116 -9.32 -6.47 -25.82
C LYS A 116 -8.80 -5.66 -27.02
N GLY A 117 -7.89 -6.24 -27.81
CA GLY A 117 -7.36 -5.61 -29.04
C GLY A 117 -5.85 -5.32 -29.09
N ILE A 118 -5.04 -5.69 -28.09
CA ILE A 118 -3.56 -5.58 -28.16
C ILE A 118 -2.93 -6.86 -28.76
N GLU A 119 -3.67 -7.97 -28.81
CA GLU A 119 -3.21 -9.26 -29.36
C GLU A 119 -2.82 -9.13 -30.84
N ASP A 120 -3.53 -8.29 -31.59
CA ASP A 120 -3.32 -8.10 -33.03
C ASP A 120 -2.10 -7.21 -33.35
N GLU A 121 -1.62 -6.40 -32.41
CA GLU A 121 -0.49 -5.47 -32.62
C GLU A 121 0.88 -6.17 -32.48
N VAL A 122 0.96 -7.19 -31.60
CA VAL A 122 2.19 -7.97 -31.40
C VAL A 122 2.50 -8.84 -32.61
N ASP A 123 1.48 -9.40 -33.26
CA ASP A 123 1.60 -10.25 -34.45
C ASP A 123 2.07 -9.49 -35.70
N PHE A 124 1.96 -8.16 -35.72
CA PHE A 124 2.37 -7.32 -36.83
C PHE A 124 3.86 -6.98 -36.78
N ILE A 125 4.43 -6.82 -35.58
CA ILE A 125 5.86 -6.50 -35.39
C ILE A 125 6.74 -7.70 -35.69
N GLN A 126 6.24 -8.92 -35.51
CA GLN A 126 7.02 -10.15 -35.73
C GLN A 126 7.04 -10.63 -37.19
N ARG A 127 6.31 -9.96 -38.09
CA ARG A 127 6.20 -10.29 -39.52
C ARG A 127 6.79 -9.23 -40.45
N ASN A 128 7.61 -8.33 -39.92
CA ASN A 128 8.40 -7.37 -40.70
C ASN A 128 9.85 -7.33 -40.22
#